data_AF-A0A087HRG5-F1
#
_entry.id   AF-A0A087HRG5-F1
#
_cell.length_a   1.000
_cell.length_b   1.000
_cell.length_c   1.000
_cell.angle_alpha   90.00
_cell.angle_beta   90.00
_cell.angle_gamma   90.00
#
_symmetry.space_group_name_H-M   'P 1'
#
loop_
_entity.id
_entity.type
_entity.pdbx_description
1 polymer ?
#
loop_
_entity_poly.entity_id
_entity_poly.type
_entity_poly.pdbx_seq_one_letter_code
_entity_poly.pdbx_strand_id
1 'polypeptide(L)'
;MSLFLLVSAVAIIQEPVNDANGNPLKRQAQYFIQPVSREKGGGLVPQILTLTKFCPLGIVQTLLTSQPGLPVIISDPFSDKGNISTNIDLNIEFQSSIWTCTSSKIWTVDDSSSSSDKQYVTSGGSSGQKESFFQIQKYGNDQNTYKLVHNGKSVGTTPGLFGAPTLVLNDDDDDKNAFPVKFREVETSTENVFEKSSLRMFPSF
;
A
#
# COMPACT_ATOMS: atom_id res chain seq x y z
N MET A 1 13.42 -50.38 -3.38
CA MET A 1 13.40 -49.36 -2.30
C MET A 1 12.76 -48.12 -2.91
N SER A 2 11.46 -47.91 -2.66
CA SER A 2 10.70 -46.82 -3.29
C SER A 2 10.87 -45.55 -2.46
N LEU A 3 11.46 -44.52 -3.04
CA LEU A 3 11.64 -43.21 -2.42
C LEU A 3 10.34 -42.42 -2.58
N PHE A 4 9.56 -42.30 -1.50
CA PHE A 4 8.38 -41.43 -1.48
C PHE A 4 8.84 -39.98 -1.29
N LEU A 5 8.71 -39.17 -2.35
CA LEU A 5 8.81 -37.71 -2.25
C LEU A 5 7.57 -37.20 -1.50
N LEU A 6 7.76 -36.86 -0.23
CA LEU A 6 6.76 -36.09 0.53
C LEU A 6 6.80 -34.65 0.03
N VAL A 7 5.89 -34.29 -0.88
CA VAL A 7 5.59 -32.88 -1.17
C VAL A 7 4.82 -32.33 0.02
N SER A 8 5.50 -31.61 0.90
CA SER A 8 4.84 -30.83 1.94
C SER A 8 4.11 -29.67 1.26
N ALA A 9 2.78 -29.70 1.30
CA ALA A 9 1.96 -28.55 0.93
C ALA A 9 2.09 -27.50 2.04
N VAL A 10 2.83 -26.43 1.78
CA VAL A 10 2.85 -25.26 2.67
C VAL A 10 1.50 -24.57 2.53
N ALA A 11 0.64 -24.69 3.54
CA ALA A 11 -0.60 -23.93 3.60
C ALA A 11 -0.26 -22.46 3.85
N ILE A 12 -0.53 -21.59 2.88
CA ILE A 12 -0.40 -20.15 3.06
C ILE A 12 -1.55 -19.70 3.96
N ILE A 13 -1.23 -19.33 5.20
CA ILE A 13 -2.23 -18.90 6.19
C ILE A 13 -2.70 -17.49 5.81
N GLN A 14 -4.02 -17.30 5.70
CA GLN A 14 -4.63 -15.98 5.51
C GLN A 14 -5.10 -15.44 6.86
N GLU A 15 -4.64 -14.25 7.21
CA GLU A 15 -5.02 -13.58 8.46
C GLU A 15 -5.51 -12.16 8.15
N PRO A 16 -6.38 -11.58 8.98
CA PRO A 16 -6.77 -10.18 8.80
C PRO A 16 -5.56 -9.24 8.82
N VAL A 17 -5.48 -8.33 7.85
CA VAL A 17 -4.56 -7.20 7.90
C VAL A 17 -5.17 -6.16 8.82
N ASN A 18 -4.40 -5.67 9.78
CA ASN A 18 -4.85 -4.68 10.74
C ASN A 18 -4.17 -3.33 10.47
N ASP A 19 -4.89 -2.25 10.75
CA ASP A 19 -4.33 -0.90 10.78
C ASP A 19 -3.39 -0.69 11.98
N ALA A 20 -2.79 0.50 12.04
CA ALA A 20 -1.87 0.89 13.10
C ALA A 20 -2.50 0.93 14.50
N ASN A 21 -3.84 0.96 14.59
CA ASN A 21 -4.60 0.91 15.84
C ASN A 21 -5.05 -0.53 16.20
N GLY A 22 -4.77 -1.52 15.35
CA GLY A 22 -5.14 -2.92 15.54
C GLY A 22 -6.53 -3.29 15.02
N ASN A 23 -7.21 -2.39 14.30
CA ASN A 23 -8.50 -2.70 13.70
C ASN A 23 -8.29 -3.37 12.34
N PRO A 24 -9.10 -4.38 11.97
CA PRO A 24 -9.02 -4.97 10.64
C PRO A 24 -9.25 -3.93 9.53
N LEU A 25 -8.46 -4.02 8.46
CA LEU A 25 -8.64 -3.23 7.25
C LEU A 25 -9.98 -3.56 6.60
N LYS A 26 -10.81 -2.53 6.44
CA LYS A 26 -12.13 -2.61 5.82
C LYS A 26 -11.97 -2.38 4.32
N ARG A 27 -12.73 -3.12 3.52
CA ARG A 27 -12.90 -2.80 2.09
C ARG A 27 -13.53 -1.41 1.96
N GLN A 28 -13.19 -0.68 0.89
CA GLN A 28 -13.68 0.69 0.58
C GLN A 28 -13.27 1.82 1.55
N ALA A 29 -12.71 1.50 2.72
CA ALA A 29 -12.13 2.51 3.61
C ALA A 29 -10.79 3.00 3.06
N GLN A 30 -10.46 4.25 3.39
CA GLN A 30 -9.23 4.89 2.95
C GLN A 30 -8.14 4.73 4.00
N TYR A 31 -6.93 4.43 3.55
CA TYR A 31 -5.77 4.26 4.41
C TYR A 31 -4.58 5.05 3.88
N PHE A 32 -3.82 5.67 4.77
CA PHE A 32 -2.45 6.08 4.48
C PHE A 32 -1.52 4.87 4.62
N ILE A 33 -0.69 4.62 3.62
CA ILE A 33 0.43 3.67 3.75
C ILE A 33 1.65 4.46 4.22
N GLN A 34 2.15 4.11 5.40
CA GLN A 34 3.25 4.81 6.06
C GLN A 34 4.39 3.84 6.35
N PRO A 35 5.66 4.23 6.13
CA PRO A 35 6.78 3.43 6.55
C PRO A 35 6.79 3.27 8.07
N VAL A 36 7.31 2.13 8.54
CA VAL A 36 7.50 1.90 9.98
C VAL A 36 8.48 2.91 10.58
N SER A 37 9.58 3.18 9.87
CA SER A 37 10.57 4.18 10.27
C SER A 37 10.14 5.58 9.81
N ARG A 38 9.51 6.33 10.72
CA ARG A 38 9.03 7.70 10.46
C ARG A 38 10.12 8.78 10.50
N GLU A 39 11.32 8.44 10.97
CA GLU A 39 12.43 9.40 11.07
C GLU A 39 12.97 9.83 9.70
N LYS A 40 12.66 9.06 8.65
CA LYS A 40 13.20 9.26 7.29
C LYS A 40 12.23 9.93 6.32
N GLY A 41 11.03 10.31 6.77
CA GLY A 41 10.02 10.95 5.93
C GLY A 41 8.58 10.66 6.35
N GLY A 42 7.63 11.10 5.53
CA GLY A 42 6.20 10.88 5.72
C GLY A 42 5.70 9.60 5.03
N GLY A 43 4.43 9.63 4.61
CA GLY A 43 3.79 8.51 3.90
C GLY A 43 4.06 8.46 2.40
N LEU A 44 3.41 7.49 1.74
CA LEU A 44 3.57 7.27 0.31
C LEU A 44 2.72 8.23 -0.53
N VAL A 45 3.32 8.77 -1.59
CA VAL A 45 2.70 9.73 -2.52
C VAL A 45 3.08 9.40 -3.96
N PRO A 46 2.26 9.76 -4.96
CA PRO A 46 2.63 9.64 -6.36
C PRO A 46 3.61 10.77 -6.77
N GLN A 47 4.63 10.44 -7.57
CA GLN A 47 5.62 11.40 -8.09
C GLN A 47 6.12 10.97 -9.48
N ILE A 48 6.54 11.93 -10.30
CA ILE A 48 7.25 11.63 -11.55
C ILE A 48 8.56 10.88 -11.27
N LEU A 49 8.89 9.87 -12.07
CA LEU A 49 10.14 9.12 -11.92
C LEU A 49 11.33 9.84 -12.58
N THR A 50 11.09 10.52 -13.70
CA THR A 50 12.11 11.27 -14.44
C THR A 50 11.56 12.63 -14.87
N LEU A 51 12.46 13.57 -15.19
CA LEU A 51 12.07 14.88 -15.71
C LEU A 51 11.58 14.84 -17.17
N THR A 52 11.70 13.68 -17.83
CA THR A 52 11.34 13.50 -19.25
C THR A 52 10.02 12.74 -19.43
N LYS A 53 9.59 11.94 -18.44
CA LYS A 53 8.37 11.14 -18.49
C LYS A 53 7.50 11.44 -17.27
N PHE A 54 6.39 12.16 -17.50
CA PHE A 54 5.45 12.57 -16.44
C PHE A 54 4.50 11.44 -16.01
N CYS A 55 4.17 10.51 -16.90
CA CYS A 55 3.26 9.40 -16.64
C CYS A 55 3.85 8.08 -17.17
N PRO A 56 3.67 6.95 -16.47
CA PRO A 56 2.95 6.84 -15.19
C PRO A 56 3.72 7.49 -14.03
N LEU A 57 3.02 7.77 -12.92
CA LEU A 57 3.64 8.26 -11.69
C LEU A 57 4.22 7.08 -10.91
N GLY A 58 5.45 7.21 -10.43
CA GLY A 58 6.01 6.30 -9.43
C GLY A 58 5.41 6.54 -8.05
N ILE A 59 5.61 5.58 -7.16
CA ILE A 59 5.22 5.71 -5.75
C ILE A 59 6.47 5.99 -4.92
N VAL A 60 6.44 7.08 -4.15
CA VAL A 60 7.59 7.54 -3.37
C VAL A 60 7.21 7.80 -1.93
N GLN A 61 8.17 7.63 -1.01
CA GLN A 61 8.07 8.17 0.33
C GLN A 61 8.37 9.67 0.29
N THR A 62 7.42 10.50 0.74
CA THR A 62 7.66 11.94 0.89
C THR A 62 8.75 12.20 1.93
N LEU A 63 9.66 13.13 1.66
CA LEU A 63 10.69 13.55 2.61
C LEU A 63 10.11 14.41 3.75
N LEU A 64 8.86 14.88 3.61
CA LEU A 64 8.18 15.71 4.60
C LEU A 64 7.55 14.84 5.69
N THR A 65 8.16 14.80 6.88
CA THR A 65 7.73 13.93 8.00
C THR A 65 6.30 14.16 8.49
N SER A 66 5.78 15.37 8.31
CA SER A 66 4.39 15.72 8.67
C SER A 66 3.36 15.31 7.63
N GLN A 67 3.77 14.93 6.41
CA GLN A 67 2.84 14.60 5.33
C GLN A 67 2.43 13.12 5.44
N PRO A 68 1.14 12.83 5.67
CA PRO A 68 0.70 11.46 5.97
C PRO A 68 0.75 10.50 4.78
N GLY A 69 0.87 11.02 3.56
CA GLY A 69 0.76 10.29 2.30
C GLY A 69 -0.50 10.68 1.53
N LEU A 70 -0.69 10.12 0.33
CA LEU A 70 -1.96 10.15 -0.38
C LEU A 70 -2.76 8.89 0.00
N PRO A 71 -4.05 9.01 0.37
CA PRO A 71 -4.84 7.84 0.76
C PRO A 71 -4.96 6.81 -0.37
N VAL A 72 -5.12 5.54 0.01
CA VAL A 72 -5.45 4.45 -0.89
C VAL A 72 -6.71 3.71 -0.45
N ILE A 73 -7.39 3.08 -1.40
CA ILE A 73 -8.33 1.99 -1.14
C ILE A 73 -7.64 0.68 -1.54
N ILE A 74 -7.78 -0.34 -0.69
CA ILE A 74 -7.32 -1.69 -0.96
C ILE A 74 -8.56 -2.52 -1.29
N SER A 75 -8.52 -3.20 -2.43
CA SER A 75 -9.63 -4.01 -2.93
C SER A 75 -9.15 -5.41 -3.32
N ASP A 76 -10.02 -6.38 -3.08
CA ASP A 76 -9.89 -7.73 -3.61
C ASP A 76 -10.72 -7.79 -4.90
N PRO A 77 -10.09 -7.97 -6.08
CA PRO A 77 -10.78 -7.96 -7.36
C PRO A 77 -11.72 -9.17 -7.55
N PHE A 78 -11.62 -10.18 -6.69
CA PHE A 78 -12.42 -11.41 -6.75
C PHE A 78 -13.50 -11.49 -5.67
N SER A 79 -13.47 -10.62 -4.66
CA SER A 79 -14.48 -10.58 -3.59
C SER A 79 -14.63 -9.19 -2.95
N ASP A 80 -15.87 -8.76 -2.79
CA ASP A 80 -16.26 -7.54 -2.08
C ASP A 80 -16.64 -7.78 -0.60
N LYS A 81 -16.57 -9.03 -0.11
CA LYS A 81 -17.04 -9.41 1.23
C LYS A 81 -15.91 -9.55 2.25
N GLY A 82 -16.16 -9.08 3.47
CA GLY A 82 -15.28 -9.26 4.64
C GLY A 82 -14.20 -8.18 4.76
N ASN A 83 -13.17 -8.46 5.56
CA ASN A 83 -11.99 -7.61 5.74
C ASN A 83 -10.85 -8.01 4.79
N ILE A 84 -9.87 -7.13 4.62
CA ILE A 84 -8.66 -7.46 3.85
C ILE A 84 -7.82 -8.48 4.61
N SER A 85 -7.40 -9.53 3.92
CA SER A 85 -6.56 -10.60 4.47
C SER A 85 -5.15 -10.53 3.89
N THR A 86 -4.19 -11.13 4.58
CA THR A 86 -2.83 -11.34 4.09
C THR A 86 -2.81 -12.40 2.98
N ASN A 87 -1.77 -12.37 2.16
CA ASN A 87 -1.46 -13.42 1.17
C ASN A 87 -2.56 -13.69 0.11
N ILE A 88 -3.40 -12.69 -0.17
CA ILE A 88 -4.35 -12.71 -1.28
C ILE A 88 -3.99 -11.62 -2.28
N ASP A 89 -4.40 -11.81 -3.52
CA ASP A 89 -4.17 -10.83 -4.58
C ASP A 89 -5.10 -9.63 -4.40
N LEU A 90 -4.50 -8.45 -4.30
CA LEU A 90 -5.19 -7.19 -4.03
C LEU A 90 -4.80 -6.15 -5.08
N ASN A 91 -5.72 -5.24 -5.38
CA ASN A 91 -5.40 -3.98 -6.02
C ASN A 91 -5.26 -2.88 -4.97
N ILE A 92 -4.30 -1.98 -5.18
CA ILE A 92 -4.08 -0.79 -4.34
C ILE A 92 -4.33 0.42 -5.25
N GLU A 93 -5.26 1.29 -4.87
CA GLU A 93 -5.64 2.44 -5.70
C GLU A 93 -5.56 3.74 -4.91
N PHE A 94 -4.81 4.73 -5.42
CA PHE A 94 -4.80 6.07 -4.84
C PHE A 94 -6.17 6.75 -4.92
N GLN A 95 -6.54 7.45 -3.85
CA GLN A 95 -7.74 8.26 -3.78
C GLN A 95 -7.36 9.75 -3.83
N SER A 96 -7.79 10.41 -4.91
CA SER A 96 -7.60 11.84 -5.13
C SER A 96 -8.66 12.37 -6.09
N SER A 97 -9.21 13.56 -5.85
CA SER A 97 -10.09 14.22 -6.80
C SER A 97 -9.35 14.81 -8.00
N ILE A 98 -8.04 15.06 -7.85
CA ILE A 98 -7.17 15.64 -8.88
C ILE A 98 -6.16 14.58 -9.32
N TRP A 99 -6.08 14.33 -10.63
CA TRP A 99 -5.14 13.38 -11.22
C TRP A 99 -4.68 13.89 -12.57
N THR A 100 -3.37 13.99 -12.77
CA THR A 100 -2.77 14.61 -13.97
C THR A 100 -2.50 13.61 -15.10
N CYS A 101 -2.43 12.32 -14.79
CA CYS A 101 -2.28 11.28 -15.80
C CYS A 101 -3.66 10.82 -16.31
N THR A 102 -3.76 10.47 -17.58
CA THR A 102 -4.97 9.85 -18.15
C THR A 102 -5.11 8.38 -17.76
N SER A 103 -4.03 7.75 -17.28
CA SER A 103 -4.01 6.40 -16.74
C SER A 103 -4.69 6.32 -15.36
N SER A 104 -5.05 5.11 -14.95
CA SER A 104 -5.67 4.86 -13.65
C SER A 104 -4.76 5.25 -12.47
N LYS A 105 -5.34 5.21 -11.26
CA LYS A 105 -4.66 5.38 -9.97
C LYS A 105 -4.24 4.05 -9.34
N ILE A 106 -4.50 2.94 -10.02
CA ILE A 106 -4.23 1.59 -9.55
C ILE A 106 -2.72 1.34 -9.66
N TRP A 107 -2.15 0.78 -8.60
CA TRP A 107 -0.74 0.43 -8.56
C TRP A 107 -0.48 -0.77 -9.47
N THR A 108 0.68 -0.76 -10.12
CA THR A 108 1.16 -1.81 -11.01
C THR A 108 2.67 -1.82 -10.99
N VAL A 109 3.27 -2.91 -11.45
CA VAL A 109 4.70 -2.92 -11.75
C VAL A 109 4.88 -2.70 -13.24
N ASP A 110 5.69 -1.70 -13.60
CA ASP A 110 6.00 -1.39 -14.99
C ASP A 110 7.09 -2.35 -15.51
N ASP A 111 6.67 -3.44 -16.16
CA ASP A 111 7.57 -4.37 -16.83
C ASP A 111 8.01 -3.88 -18.23
N SER A 112 7.46 -2.74 -18.69
CA SER A 112 7.69 -2.20 -20.05
C SER A 112 8.94 -1.34 -20.17
N SER A 113 9.64 -1.08 -19.07
CA SER A 113 10.88 -0.28 -19.07
C SER A 113 12.12 -1.14 -19.31
N SER A 114 12.30 -1.60 -20.54
CA SER A 114 13.58 -2.12 -21.06
C SER A 114 14.74 -1.10 -21.04
N SER A 115 14.52 0.09 -20.46
CA SER A 115 15.49 1.19 -20.36
C SER A 115 15.97 1.49 -18.93
N SER A 116 15.38 0.88 -17.89
CA SER A 116 15.88 0.95 -16.52
C SER A 116 16.05 -0.44 -15.93
N ASP A 117 17.22 -0.74 -15.37
CA ASP A 117 17.52 -2.01 -14.69
C ASP A 117 16.61 -2.31 -13.46
N LYS A 118 15.63 -1.46 -13.18
CA LYS A 118 14.77 -1.51 -11.99
C LYS A 118 13.30 -1.59 -12.40
N GLN A 119 12.58 -2.53 -11.78
CA GLN A 119 11.14 -2.66 -11.92
C GLN A 119 10.44 -1.73 -10.92
N TYR A 120 10.06 -0.53 -11.37
CA TYR A 120 9.37 0.45 -10.52
C TYR A 120 7.92 0.07 -10.25
N VAL A 121 7.46 0.35 -9.03
CA VAL A 121 6.03 0.34 -8.71
C VAL A 121 5.46 1.70 -9.11
N THR A 122 4.42 1.68 -9.93
CA THR A 122 3.83 2.88 -10.55
C THR A 122 2.31 2.85 -10.51
N SER A 123 1.68 3.99 -10.75
CA SER A 123 0.24 4.09 -11.05
C SER A 123 -0.06 3.67 -12.50
N GLY A 124 -1.32 3.48 -12.84
CA GLY A 124 -1.76 3.20 -14.21
C GLY A 124 -2.05 1.74 -14.49
N GLY A 125 -2.13 0.92 -13.44
CA GLY A 125 -2.57 -0.46 -13.50
C GLY A 125 -4.04 -0.64 -13.89
N SER A 126 -4.49 -1.88 -13.86
CA SER A 126 -5.87 -2.24 -14.16
C SER A 126 -6.41 -3.22 -13.12
N SER A 127 -7.62 -2.98 -12.66
CA SER A 127 -8.27 -3.87 -11.68
C SER A 127 -8.41 -5.28 -12.26
N GLY A 128 -8.14 -6.30 -11.44
CA GLY A 128 -8.23 -7.70 -11.87
C GLY A 128 -7.10 -8.19 -12.80
N GLN A 129 -6.07 -7.38 -13.07
CA GLN A 129 -4.91 -7.78 -13.88
C GLN A 129 -3.72 -8.16 -12.99
N LYS A 130 -2.96 -9.19 -13.41
CA LYS A 130 -1.87 -9.79 -12.62
C LYS A 130 -0.74 -8.82 -12.31
N GLU A 131 -0.47 -7.93 -13.25
CA GLU A 131 0.53 -6.87 -13.23
C GLU A 131 0.23 -5.83 -12.15
N SER A 132 -1.04 -5.74 -11.75
CA SER A 132 -1.58 -4.86 -10.72
C SER A 132 -1.91 -5.57 -9.41
N PHE A 133 -1.62 -6.87 -9.28
CA PHE A 133 -1.81 -7.61 -8.04
C PHE A 133 -0.65 -7.40 -7.08
N PHE A 134 -0.99 -7.06 -5.85
CA PHE A 134 -0.09 -7.00 -4.72
C PHE A 134 -0.65 -7.88 -3.61
N GLN A 135 0.24 -8.48 -2.83
CA GLN A 135 -0.09 -9.19 -1.61
C GLN A 135 0.44 -8.42 -0.43
N ILE A 136 -0.35 -8.35 0.63
CA ILE A 136 0.10 -7.85 1.93
C ILE A 136 0.56 -9.06 2.74
N GLN A 137 1.80 -9.04 3.19
CA GLN A 137 2.35 -10.08 4.06
C GLN A 137 2.82 -9.48 5.38
N LYS A 138 2.79 -10.25 6.47
CA LYS A 138 3.39 -9.84 7.73
C LYS A 138 4.90 -9.59 7.54
N TYR A 139 5.44 -8.62 8.25
CA TYR A 139 6.86 -8.29 8.21
C TYR A 139 7.46 -8.40 9.60
N GLY A 140 8.48 -9.24 9.75
CA GLY A 140 9.11 -9.50 11.04
C GLY A 140 8.12 -9.97 12.11
N ASN A 141 8.42 -9.63 13.37
CA ASN A 141 7.58 -10.00 14.54
C ASN A 141 6.80 -8.81 15.12
N ASP A 142 6.91 -7.63 14.50
CA ASP A 142 6.27 -6.42 15.00
C ASP A 142 4.76 -6.42 14.70
N GLN A 143 3.97 -5.95 15.66
CA GLN A 143 2.52 -5.89 15.49
C GLN A 143 2.12 -4.87 14.41
N ASN A 144 1.15 -5.28 13.59
CA ASN A 144 0.54 -4.49 12.52
C ASN A 144 1.58 -3.89 11.56
N THR A 145 2.64 -4.65 11.30
CA THR A 145 3.71 -4.30 10.38
C THR A 145 3.71 -5.28 9.21
N TYR A 146 3.78 -4.74 8.00
CA TYR A 146 3.61 -5.51 6.77
C TYR A 146 4.64 -5.15 5.72
N LYS A 147 4.80 -6.03 4.75
CA LYS A 147 5.47 -5.77 3.48
C LYS A 147 4.48 -5.98 2.34
N LEU A 148 4.74 -5.31 1.22
CA LEU A 148 4.03 -5.55 -0.03
C LEU A 148 4.85 -6.51 -0.88
N VAL A 149 4.18 -7.44 -1.55
CA VAL A 149 4.79 -8.44 -2.43
C VAL A 149 4.04 -8.45 -3.76
N HIS A 150 4.77 -8.56 -4.85
CA HIS A 150 4.21 -8.70 -6.19
C HIS A 150 4.87 -9.90 -6.86
N ASN A 151 4.08 -10.87 -7.33
CA ASN A 151 4.57 -12.06 -8.03
C ASN A 151 5.75 -12.76 -7.32
N GLY A 152 5.66 -12.92 -5.99
CA GLY A 152 6.71 -13.56 -5.19
C GLY A 152 7.98 -12.72 -4.99
N LYS A 153 7.94 -11.42 -5.27
CA LYS A 153 9.03 -10.47 -5.05
C LYS A 153 8.60 -9.37 -4.08
N SER A 154 9.42 -9.10 -3.08
CA SER A 154 9.14 -8.03 -2.12
C SER A 154 9.29 -6.65 -2.75
N VAL A 155 8.45 -5.71 -2.34
CA VAL A 155 8.59 -4.29 -2.67
C VAL A 155 9.62 -3.67 -1.73
N GLY A 156 10.69 -3.12 -2.30
CA GLY A 156 11.72 -2.37 -1.61
C GLY A 156 11.72 -0.89 -2.02
N THR A 157 12.86 -0.22 -1.81
CA THR A 157 13.06 1.16 -2.24
C THR A 157 14.42 1.38 -2.87
N THR A 158 14.49 2.33 -3.80
CA THR A 158 15.74 2.88 -4.31
C THR A 158 15.72 4.41 -4.24
N PRO A 159 16.86 5.11 -4.14
CA PRO A 159 16.87 6.56 -4.26
C PRO A 159 16.32 7.01 -5.62
N GLY A 160 15.26 7.80 -5.61
CA GLY A 160 14.64 8.42 -6.79
C GLY A 160 15.00 9.89 -6.95
N LEU A 161 14.12 10.62 -7.62
CA LEU A 161 14.29 12.05 -7.85
C LEU A 161 14.40 12.80 -6.51
N PHE A 162 15.33 13.76 -6.43
CA PHE A 162 15.63 14.51 -5.20
C PHE A 162 16.05 13.63 -4.00
N GLY A 163 16.44 12.38 -4.24
CA GLY A 163 16.82 11.43 -3.18
C GLY A 163 15.65 10.83 -2.41
N ALA A 164 14.40 11.08 -2.82
CA ALA A 164 13.24 10.47 -2.20
C ALA A 164 13.23 8.95 -2.42
N PRO A 165 12.99 8.12 -1.38
CA PRO A 165 12.85 6.68 -1.57
C PRO A 165 11.68 6.36 -2.52
N THR A 166 11.96 5.71 -3.63
CA THR A 166 10.97 5.29 -4.64
C THR A 166 10.80 3.79 -4.60
N LEU A 167 9.54 3.32 -4.63
CA LEU A 167 9.21 1.91 -4.59
C LEU A 167 9.66 1.17 -5.85
N VAL A 168 10.33 0.05 -5.65
CA VAL A 168 10.81 -0.88 -6.70
C VAL A 168 10.59 -2.31 -6.24
N LEU A 169 10.51 -3.26 -7.18
CA LEU A 169 10.63 -4.67 -6.83
C LEU A 169 12.08 -5.04 -6.54
N ASN A 170 12.26 -5.84 -5.50
CA ASN A 170 13.47 -6.59 -5.28
C ASN A 170 13.50 -7.85 -6.17
N ASP A 171 14.66 -8.52 -6.23
CA ASP A 171 14.78 -9.77 -7.00
C ASP A 171 14.04 -10.94 -6.35
N ASP A 172 13.95 -10.91 -5.01
CA ASP A 172 13.36 -11.97 -4.18
C ASP A 172 12.41 -11.39 -3.10
N ASP A 173 11.61 -12.26 -2.49
CA ASP A 173 10.81 -11.96 -1.31
C ASP A 173 11.62 -12.13 -0.02
N ASP A 174 12.46 -11.14 0.31
CA ASP A 174 13.27 -11.09 1.55
C ASP A 174 12.91 -9.88 2.41
N ASP A 175 12.72 -10.12 3.71
CA ASP A 175 12.46 -9.09 4.72
C ASP A 175 13.63 -8.10 4.88
N LYS A 176 14.87 -8.48 4.52
CA LYS A 176 16.02 -7.57 4.64
C LYS A 176 15.92 -6.37 3.70
N ASN A 177 15.35 -6.58 2.50
CA ASN A 177 15.27 -5.57 1.46
C ASN A 177 13.85 -5.03 1.26
N ALA A 178 12.85 -5.68 1.87
CA ALA A 178 11.47 -5.21 1.85
C ALA A 178 11.35 -3.83 2.52
N PHE A 179 10.42 -3.02 2.02
CA PHE A 179 10.07 -1.73 2.60
C PHE A 179 8.89 -1.91 3.58
N PRO A 180 9.14 -1.90 4.90
CA PRO A 180 8.11 -2.22 5.87
C PRO A 180 7.14 -1.05 6.08
N VAL A 181 5.85 -1.35 6.07
CA VAL A 181 4.77 -0.38 6.13
C VAL A 181 3.74 -0.71 7.22
N LYS A 182 3.01 0.32 7.63
CA LYS A 182 1.77 0.23 8.40
C LYS A 182 0.66 0.97 7.66
N PHE A 183 -0.57 0.55 7.88
CA PHE A 183 -1.77 1.20 7.37
C PHE A 183 -2.37 2.08 8.46
N ARG A 184 -2.75 3.32 8.15
CA ARG A 184 -3.45 4.21 9.08
C ARG A 184 -4.79 4.61 8.45
N GLU A 185 -5.90 4.26 9.09
CA GLU A 185 -7.24 4.65 8.61
C GLU A 185 -7.32 6.17 8.52
N VAL A 186 -7.90 6.67 7.43
CA VAL A 186 -8.20 8.09 7.27
C VAL A 186 -9.50 8.36 8.02
N GLU A 187 -9.45 9.24 9.01
CA GLU A 187 -10.65 9.66 9.74
C GLU A 187 -11.57 10.46 8.80
N THR A 188 -12.70 9.87 8.41
CA THR A 188 -13.76 10.61 7.73
C THR A 188 -14.52 11.41 8.77
N SER A 189 -14.34 12.73 8.76
CA SER A 189 -14.92 13.66 9.74
C SER A 189 -16.44 13.87 9.59
N THR A 190 -17.20 12.84 9.19
CA THR A 190 -18.65 12.95 8.94
C THR A 190 -19.54 12.51 10.11
N GLU A 191 -19.02 11.90 11.18
CA GLU A 191 -19.88 11.48 12.31
C GLU A 191 -19.66 12.22 13.64
N ASN A 192 -18.60 13.03 13.81
CA ASN A 192 -18.25 13.58 15.14
C ASN A 192 -18.45 15.10 15.32
N VAL A 193 -19.07 15.81 14.37
CA VAL A 193 -19.35 17.25 14.53
C VAL A 193 -20.77 17.50 15.06
N PHE A 194 -21.74 16.62 14.80
CA PHE A 194 -23.14 16.85 15.18
C PHE A 194 -23.52 16.39 16.61
N GLU A 195 -22.85 15.39 17.19
CA GLU A 195 -23.12 15.01 18.59
C GLU A 195 -22.52 16.00 19.60
N LYS A 196 -21.38 16.63 19.27
CA LYS A 196 -20.67 17.49 20.22
C LYS A 196 -21.28 18.90 20.40
N SER A 197 -22.23 19.28 19.54
CA SER A 197 -22.95 20.56 19.62
C SER A 197 -24.32 20.48 20.31
N SER A 198 -24.86 19.28 20.61
CA SER A 198 -26.21 19.13 21.19
C SER A 198 -26.26 19.04 22.72
N LEU A 199 -25.15 19.26 23.43
CA LEU A 199 -25.13 19.30 24.91
C LEU A 199 -24.60 20.64 25.45
N ARG A 200 -25.31 21.73 25.14
CA ARG A 200 -25.35 22.93 25.99
C ARG A 200 -26.77 23.49 26.05
N MET A 201 -27.60 22.85 26.85
CA MET A 201 -28.83 23.45 27.37
C MET A 201 -28.43 24.57 28.34
N PHE A 202 -28.63 25.82 27.95
CA PHE A 202 -28.48 26.96 28.85
C PHE A 202 -29.70 27.02 29.80
N PRO A 203 -29.53 27.32 31.10
CA PRO A 203 -30.66 27.53 31.99
C PRO A 203 -31.34 28.86 31.65
N SER A 204 -32.65 28.83 31.46
CA SER A 204 -33.51 30.02 31.39
C SER A 204 -33.65 30.62 32.79
N PHE A 205 -33.26 31.89 32.94
CA PHE A 205 -33.64 32.73 34.07
C PHE A 205 -35.09 33.18 33.95
#